data_AF-A0A2D5D662-F1
#
_entry.id   AF-A0A2D5D662-F1
#
_cell.length_a   1.000
_cell.length_b   1.000
_cell.length_c   1.000
_cell.angle_alpha   90.00
_cell.angle_beta   90.00
_cell.angle_gamma   90.00
#
_symmetry.space_group_name_H-M   'P 1'
#
loop_
_entity.id
_entity.type
_entity.pdbx_description
1 polymer ?
#
loop_
_entity_poly.entity_id
_entity_poly.type
_entity_poly.pdbx_seq_one_letter_code
_entity_poly.pdbx_strand_id
1 'polypeptide(L)'
;MTDIGETAMARLALLGLPQDDNSTFLRGPALAPPLIRQALVSPSANMFAETGTDLGVAGLWQDAGDLPLSGLSGQAAHDAIHDGVSAVLARGQAVISLGGDHSVTWPAVRAHAAHHPKLTILHLDAHPDLYDNMEDNRFSHASPFAR
;
A
#
# COMPACT_ATOMS: atom_id res chain seq x y z
N MET A 1 -40.19 -4.82 -11.04
CA MET A 1 -39.10 -5.75 -10.71
C MET A 1 -37.83 -4.94 -10.87
N THR A 2 -37.44 -4.27 -9.78
CA THR A 2 -36.32 -3.32 -9.78
C THR A 2 -35.05 -4.12 -9.86
N ASP A 3 -34.25 -3.78 -10.87
CA ASP A 3 -32.90 -4.29 -11.10
C ASP A 3 -32.11 -4.23 -9.79
N ILE A 4 -31.64 -5.38 -9.33
CA ILE A 4 -30.74 -5.49 -8.17
C ILE A 4 -29.43 -4.86 -8.63
N GLY A 5 -29.33 -3.56 -8.40
CA GLY A 5 -28.25 -2.70 -8.85
C GLY A 5 -26.92 -3.39 -8.68
N GLU A 6 -26.24 -3.56 -9.80
CA GLU A 6 -24.81 -3.81 -9.88
C GLU A 6 -24.14 -2.86 -8.88
N THR A 7 -23.65 -3.38 -7.76
CA THR A 7 -22.88 -2.60 -6.81
C THR A 7 -21.67 -2.10 -7.58
N ALA A 8 -21.67 -0.82 -7.94
CA ALA A 8 -20.55 -0.21 -8.64
C ALA A 8 -19.27 -0.52 -7.86
N MET A 9 -18.33 -1.26 -8.48
CA MET A 9 -17.08 -1.59 -7.82
C MET A 9 -16.39 -0.30 -7.36
N ALA A 10 -15.97 -0.28 -6.09
CA ALA A 10 -15.30 0.88 -5.53
C ALA A 10 -14.06 1.23 -6.35
N ARG A 11 -13.85 2.52 -6.64
CA ARG A 11 -12.76 2.95 -7.55
C ARG A 11 -11.39 2.87 -6.89
N LEU A 12 -11.34 2.82 -5.56
CA LEU A 12 -10.14 2.83 -4.76
C LEU A 12 -10.17 1.70 -3.73
N ALA A 13 -9.04 1.04 -3.53
CA ALA A 13 -8.86 0.02 -2.52
C ALA A 13 -7.73 0.41 -1.57
N LEU A 14 -8.02 0.39 -0.27
CA LEU A 14 -7.04 0.53 0.80
C LEU A 14 -6.47 -0.85 1.12
N LEU A 15 -5.16 -1.06 0.95
CA LEU A 15 -4.51 -2.36 1.12
C LEU A 15 -3.32 -2.25 2.06
N GLY A 16 -3.32 -3.02 3.15
CA GLY A 16 -2.18 -3.06 4.06
C GLY A 16 -1.09 -4.03 3.62
N LEU A 17 0.16 -3.60 3.79
CA LEU A 17 1.38 -4.33 3.49
C LEU A 17 2.24 -4.45 4.77
N PRO A 18 1.78 -5.20 5.81
CA PRO A 18 2.41 -5.22 7.13
C PRO A 18 3.75 -5.98 7.12
N GLN A 19 4.80 -5.37 6.58
CA GLN A 19 6.14 -5.94 6.47
C GLN A 19 7.21 -4.89 6.81
N ASP A 20 8.13 -5.24 7.72
CA ASP A 20 9.21 -4.35 8.16
C ASP A 20 10.55 -5.05 8.42
N ASP A 21 10.74 -6.26 7.87
CA ASP A 21 11.97 -7.04 7.97
C ASP A 21 13.21 -6.35 7.35
N ASN A 22 13.02 -5.29 6.58
CA ASN A 22 14.07 -4.60 5.83
C ASN A 22 14.46 -3.23 6.43
N SER A 23 13.89 -2.86 7.56
CA SER A 23 14.28 -1.70 8.37
C SER A 23 15.70 -1.88 8.94
N THR A 24 16.53 -0.85 8.83
CA THR A 24 17.92 -0.89 9.33
C THR A 24 18.09 -0.52 10.81
N PHE A 25 17.11 0.19 11.42
CA PHE A 25 17.21 0.62 12.81
C PHE A 25 16.14 0.00 13.73
N LEU A 26 14.86 0.30 13.47
CA LEU A 26 13.75 -0.21 14.27
C LEU A 26 12.71 -0.90 13.40
N ARG A 27 12.22 -2.02 13.91
CA ARG A 27 10.98 -2.64 13.49
C ARG A 27 9.82 -2.08 14.32
N GLY A 28 8.63 -2.11 13.76
CA GLY A 28 7.46 -1.37 14.23
C GLY A 28 6.53 -0.95 13.10
N PRO A 29 7.02 -0.52 11.92
CA PRO A 29 6.14 -0.13 10.82
C PRO A 29 5.14 -1.21 10.38
N ALA A 30 5.45 -2.50 10.50
CA ALA A 30 4.50 -3.57 10.18
C ALA A 30 3.22 -3.54 11.03
N LEU A 31 3.23 -2.85 12.18
CA LEU A 31 2.07 -2.64 13.06
C LEU A 31 1.20 -1.43 12.64
N ALA A 32 1.64 -0.63 11.68
CA ALA A 32 0.98 0.61 11.28
C ALA A 32 -0.40 0.41 10.61
N PRO A 33 -0.62 -0.56 9.69
CA PRO A 33 -1.88 -0.67 8.96
C PRO A 33 -3.14 -0.71 9.84
N PRO A 34 -3.24 -1.52 10.92
CA PRO A 34 -4.42 -1.49 11.79
C PRO A 34 -4.57 -0.18 12.59
N LEU A 35 -3.45 0.44 13.00
CA LEU A 35 -3.49 1.70 13.76
C LEU A 35 -3.93 2.89 12.91
N ILE A 36 -3.51 2.94 11.64
CA ILE A 36 -3.95 3.96 10.67
C ILE A 36 -5.46 3.83 10.44
N ARG A 37 -5.99 2.61 10.29
CA ARG A 37 -7.43 2.38 10.16
C ARG A 37 -8.21 2.83 11.40
N GLN A 38 -7.69 2.53 12.59
CA GLN A 38 -8.29 2.99 13.84
C GLN A 38 -8.38 4.52 13.91
N ALA A 39 -7.30 5.21 13.50
CA ALA A 39 -7.29 6.67 13.45
C ALA A 39 -8.29 7.23 12.42
N LEU A 40 -8.41 6.60 11.25
CA LEU A 40 -9.34 7.00 10.18
C LEU A 40 -10.80 7.01 10.64
N VAL A 41 -11.21 6.05 11.49
CA VAL A 41 -12.59 5.92 11.99
C VAL A 41 -12.78 6.46 13.41
N SER A 42 -11.81 7.23 13.92
CA SER A 42 -11.87 7.79 15.27
C SER A 42 -13.09 8.71 15.43
N PRO A 43 -13.86 8.60 16.53
CA PRO A 43 -14.99 9.49 16.79
C PRO A 43 -14.57 10.94 17.07
N SER A 44 -13.27 11.21 17.23
CA SER A 44 -12.74 12.58 17.33
C SER A 44 -12.73 13.32 15.99
N ALA A 45 -12.96 12.62 14.87
CA ALA A 45 -12.99 13.16 13.52
C ALA A 45 -14.33 12.85 12.85
N ASN A 46 -14.56 13.46 11.68
CA ASN A 46 -15.63 13.06 10.75
C ASN A 46 -14.98 12.49 9.48
N MET A 47 -15.81 11.99 8.56
CA MET A 47 -15.33 11.40 7.30
C MET A 47 -15.07 12.42 6.19
N PHE A 48 -15.12 13.73 6.48
CA PHE A 48 -14.85 14.74 5.46
C PHE A 48 -13.35 15.00 5.34
N ALA A 49 -12.84 14.85 4.12
CA ALA A 49 -11.53 15.39 3.77
C ALA A 49 -11.59 16.93 3.70
N GLU A 50 -10.43 17.60 3.82
CA GLU A 50 -10.35 19.08 3.74
C GLU A 50 -10.90 19.66 2.43
N THR A 51 -10.93 18.87 1.35
CA THR A 51 -11.53 19.24 0.06
C THR A 51 -13.06 19.26 0.08
N GLY A 52 -13.70 18.88 1.19
CA GLY A 52 -15.14 18.73 1.32
C GLY A 52 -15.69 17.40 0.80
N THR A 53 -14.82 16.44 0.46
CA THR A 53 -15.24 15.10 0.02
C THR A 53 -15.64 14.25 1.23
N ASP A 54 -16.87 13.72 1.23
CA ASP A 54 -17.33 12.77 2.25
C ASP A 54 -16.84 11.35 1.92
N LEU A 55 -15.88 10.86 2.73
CA LEU A 55 -15.32 9.52 2.61
C LEU A 55 -16.27 8.42 3.13
N GLY A 56 -17.38 8.78 3.78
CA GLY A 56 -18.42 7.84 4.22
C GLY A 56 -19.36 7.38 3.10
N VAL A 57 -19.27 7.99 1.91
CA VAL A 57 -20.11 7.63 0.75
C VAL A 57 -19.75 6.22 0.26
N ALA A 58 -20.76 5.34 0.27
CA ALA A 58 -20.62 3.97 -0.21
C ALA A 58 -20.13 3.92 -1.67
N GLY A 59 -19.19 3.01 -1.96
CA GLY A 59 -18.64 2.82 -3.30
C GLY A 59 -17.54 3.81 -3.71
N LEU A 60 -17.18 4.80 -2.89
CA LEU A 60 -16.05 5.68 -3.18
C LEU A 60 -14.71 4.92 -3.08
N TRP A 61 -14.56 4.16 -2.00
CA TRP A 61 -13.41 3.31 -1.71
C TRP A 61 -13.85 2.07 -0.94
N GLN A 62 -12.97 1.08 -0.85
CA GLN A 62 -13.16 -0.10 0.00
C GLN A 62 -11.88 -0.42 0.74
N ASP A 63 -12.01 -0.96 1.95
CA ASP A 63 -10.89 -1.55 2.67
C ASP A 63 -10.69 -2.99 2.20
N ALA A 64 -9.56 -3.26 1.54
CA ALA A 64 -9.18 -4.58 1.07
C ALA A 64 -8.45 -5.41 2.14
N GLY A 65 -8.34 -4.89 3.37
CA GLY A 65 -7.66 -5.56 4.47
C GLY A 65 -6.14 -5.55 4.32
N ASP A 66 -5.48 -6.46 5.02
CA ASP A 66 -4.03 -6.61 5.00
C ASP A 66 -3.63 -7.86 4.21
N LEU A 67 -2.54 -7.78 3.46
CA LEU A 67 -1.96 -8.97 2.84
C LEU A 67 -1.40 -9.91 3.93
N PRO A 68 -1.55 -11.24 3.76
CA PRO A 68 -1.05 -12.22 4.71
C PRO A 68 0.48 -12.39 4.56
N LEU A 69 1.24 -11.41 5.04
CA LEU A 69 2.71 -11.37 4.91
C LEU A 69 3.45 -12.00 6.08
N SER A 70 2.73 -12.40 7.14
CA SER A 70 3.32 -13.01 8.34
C SER A 70 4.15 -14.25 8.00
N GLY A 71 5.40 -14.28 8.45
CA GLY A 71 6.34 -15.37 8.21
C GLY A 71 6.98 -15.38 6.82
N LEU A 72 6.65 -14.43 5.94
CA LEU A 72 7.35 -14.22 4.68
C LEU A 72 8.50 -13.23 4.87
N SER A 73 9.58 -13.40 4.13
CA SER A 73 10.72 -12.48 4.11
C SER A 73 11.39 -12.47 2.73
N GLY A 74 12.24 -11.47 2.50
CA GLY A 74 12.99 -11.30 1.26
C GLY A 74 12.10 -11.35 0.01
N GLN A 75 12.53 -12.12 -1.00
CA GLN A 75 11.83 -12.20 -2.28
C GLN A 75 10.39 -12.73 -2.14
N ALA A 76 10.14 -13.67 -1.23
CA ALA A 76 8.80 -14.24 -1.04
C ALA A 76 7.79 -13.20 -0.54
N ALA A 77 8.19 -12.32 0.37
CA ALA A 77 7.34 -11.22 0.83
C ALA A 77 7.10 -10.21 -0.31
N HIS A 78 8.13 -9.89 -1.09
CA HIS A 78 8.02 -8.96 -2.20
C HIS A 78 7.13 -9.50 -3.34
N ASP A 79 7.20 -10.78 -3.64
CA ASP A 79 6.32 -11.41 -4.63
C ASP A 79 4.87 -11.43 -4.15
N ALA A 80 4.63 -11.74 -2.86
CA ALA A 80 3.29 -11.66 -2.28
C ALA A 80 2.70 -10.24 -2.33
N ILE A 81 3.52 -9.21 -2.07
CA ILE A 81 3.10 -7.80 -2.19
C ILE A 81 2.76 -7.47 -3.65
N HIS A 82 3.66 -7.81 -4.58
CA HIS A 82 3.47 -7.57 -6.00
C HIS A 82 2.16 -8.21 -6.51
N ASP A 83 1.92 -9.46 -6.16
CA ASP A 83 0.75 -10.21 -6.61
C ASP A 83 -0.54 -9.68 -5.98
N GLY A 84 -0.49 -9.33 -4.69
CA GLY A 84 -1.61 -8.69 -4.00
C GLY A 84 -2.00 -7.35 -4.62
N VAL A 85 -1.02 -6.47 -4.88
CA VAL A 85 -1.26 -5.18 -5.56
C VAL A 85 -1.75 -5.40 -6.99
N SER A 86 -1.15 -6.32 -7.73
CA SER A 86 -1.56 -6.66 -9.10
C SER A 86 -3.00 -7.17 -9.15
N ALA A 87 -3.42 -7.98 -8.20
CA ALA A 87 -4.80 -8.47 -8.12
C ALA A 87 -5.82 -7.35 -7.90
N VAL A 88 -5.45 -6.29 -7.18
CA VAL A 88 -6.30 -5.10 -7.01
C VAL A 88 -6.36 -4.28 -8.31
N LEU A 89 -5.22 -4.02 -8.92
CA LEU A 89 -5.12 -3.29 -10.20
C LEU A 89 -5.87 -3.99 -11.33
N ALA A 90 -5.83 -5.33 -11.38
CA ALA A 90 -6.54 -6.14 -12.38
C ALA A 90 -8.06 -5.99 -12.31
N ARG A 91 -8.61 -5.53 -11.18
CA ARG A 91 -10.03 -5.19 -11.03
C ARG A 91 -10.35 -3.76 -11.48
N GLY A 92 -9.38 -3.02 -12.02
CA GLY A 92 -9.53 -1.63 -12.43
C GLY A 92 -9.60 -0.63 -11.28
N GLN A 93 -9.14 -1.02 -10.08
CA GLN A 93 -9.14 -0.18 -8.88
C GLN A 93 -7.79 0.50 -8.71
N ALA A 94 -7.78 1.76 -8.26
CA ALA A 94 -6.59 2.40 -7.73
C ALA A 94 -6.26 1.84 -6.33
N VAL A 95 -4.98 1.84 -5.96
CA VAL A 95 -4.51 1.30 -4.68
C VAL A 95 -3.96 2.42 -3.80
N ILE A 96 -4.43 2.50 -2.56
CA ILE A 96 -3.72 3.17 -1.47
C ILE A 96 -3.13 2.07 -0.60
N SER A 97 -1.80 1.99 -0.57
CA SER A 97 -1.12 1.02 0.29
C SER A 97 -0.83 1.61 1.66
N LEU A 98 -1.16 0.87 2.72
CA LEU A 98 -0.69 1.15 4.08
C LEU A 98 0.53 0.27 4.33
N GLY A 99 1.71 0.86 4.25
CA GLY A 99 2.96 0.12 4.33
C GLY A 99 3.28 -0.45 5.70
N GLY A 100 4.35 -1.24 5.72
CA GLY A 100 5.27 -1.30 6.85
C GLY A 100 6.46 -0.40 6.56
N ASP A 101 7.66 -0.95 6.47
CA ASP A 101 8.85 -0.17 6.10
C ASP A 101 8.85 0.22 4.60
N HIS A 102 9.80 1.04 4.18
CA HIS A 102 9.81 1.57 2.82
C HIS A 102 10.16 0.53 1.74
N SER A 103 10.63 -0.67 2.10
CA SER A 103 10.96 -1.74 1.14
C SER A 103 9.73 -2.24 0.36
N VAL A 104 8.53 -2.13 0.95
CA VAL A 104 7.28 -2.54 0.32
C VAL A 104 6.95 -1.73 -0.94
N THR A 105 7.57 -0.56 -1.12
CA THR A 105 7.37 0.31 -2.29
C THR A 105 7.85 -0.36 -3.57
N TRP A 106 9.02 -1.02 -3.59
CA TRP A 106 9.53 -1.65 -4.81
C TRP A 106 8.55 -2.64 -5.45
N PRO A 107 8.06 -3.69 -4.75
CA PRO A 107 7.13 -4.64 -5.34
C PRO A 107 5.77 -4.01 -5.69
N ALA A 108 5.31 -3.01 -4.92
CA ALA A 108 4.07 -2.29 -5.21
C ALA A 108 4.18 -1.43 -6.50
N VAL A 109 5.29 -0.71 -6.66
CA VAL A 109 5.59 0.07 -7.88
C VAL A 109 5.78 -0.85 -9.08
N ARG A 110 6.45 -2.00 -8.91
CA ARG A 110 6.61 -3.01 -9.95
C ARG A 110 5.24 -3.49 -10.49
N ALA A 111 4.27 -3.71 -9.61
CA ALA A 111 2.90 -4.07 -9.99
C ALA A 111 2.19 -2.94 -10.77
N HIS A 112 2.37 -1.68 -10.36
CA HIS A 112 1.82 -0.52 -11.07
C HIS A 112 2.47 -0.31 -12.44
N ALA A 113 3.78 -0.49 -12.57
CA ALA A 113 4.51 -0.34 -13.83
C ALA A 113 4.00 -1.29 -14.92
N ALA A 114 3.53 -2.50 -14.54
CA ALA A 114 2.91 -3.44 -15.46
C ALA A 114 1.56 -2.96 -16.02
N HIS A 115 0.83 -2.10 -15.28
CA HIS A 115 -0.46 -1.54 -15.68
C HIS A 115 -0.33 -0.13 -16.28
N HIS A 116 0.76 0.58 -15.98
CA HIS A 116 0.99 1.98 -16.35
C HIS A 116 2.37 2.13 -17.02
N PRO A 117 2.47 1.98 -18.36
CA PRO A 117 3.76 1.96 -19.06
C PRO A 117 4.54 3.30 -19.02
N LYS A 118 3.89 4.39 -18.61
CA LYS A 118 4.49 5.72 -18.42
C LYS A 118 4.28 6.20 -16.98
N LEU A 119 4.65 5.37 -16.02
CA LEU A 119 4.56 5.71 -14.60
C LEU A 119 5.56 6.82 -14.27
N THR A 120 5.10 7.85 -13.55
CA THR A 120 5.95 8.89 -12.95
C THR A 120 5.77 8.78 -11.44
N ILE A 121 6.88 8.87 -10.69
CA ILE A 121 6.87 8.73 -9.24
C ILE A 121 7.15 10.08 -8.60
N LEU A 122 6.28 10.51 -7.69
CA LEU A 122 6.54 11.57 -6.73
C LEU A 122 6.90 10.92 -5.39
N HIS A 123 8.16 11.06 -4.98
CA HIS A 123 8.69 10.52 -3.72
C HIS A 123 8.86 11.64 -2.71
N LEU A 124 8.10 11.56 -1.61
CA LEU A 124 8.15 12.52 -0.50
C LEU A 124 8.80 11.82 0.69
N ASP A 125 10.05 12.16 0.97
CA ASP A 125 10.82 11.52 2.03
C ASP A 125 11.96 12.42 2.50
N ALA A 126 12.39 12.21 3.74
CA ALA A 126 13.62 12.79 4.26
C ALA A 126 14.86 12.08 3.70
N HIS A 127 14.74 10.81 3.28
CA HIS A 127 15.82 9.98 2.76
C HIS A 127 15.56 9.64 1.28
N PRO A 128 16.61 9.60 0.44
CA PRO A 128 16.44 9.29 -0.97
C PRO A 128 16.16 7.81 -1.25
N ASP A 129 16.52 6.91 -0.34
CA ASP A 129 16.28 5.47 -0.44
C ASP A 129 16.81 4.83 -1.75
N LEU A 130 17.99 5.29 -2.14
CA LEU A 130 18.70 4.99 -3.40
C LEU A 130 20.01 4.20 -3.21
N TYR A 131 20.27 3.61 -2.04
CA TYR A 131 21.46 2.78 -1.88
C TYR A 131 21.36 1.52 -2.72
N ASP A 132 22.46 1.13 -3.39
CA ASP A 132 22.47 -0.12 -4.16
C ASP A 132 22.36 -1.37 -3.26
N ASN A 133 23.04 -1.38 -2.11
CA ASN A 133 23.03 -2.51 -1.18
C ASN A 133 23.34 -2.01 0.23
N MET A 134 22.31 -1.60 0.96
CA MET A 134 22.45 -1.13 2.35
C MET A 134 22.60 -2.32 3.29
N GLU A 135 23.67 -2.35 4.09
CA GLU A 135 23.94 -3.40 5.10
C GLU A 135 23.85 -4.84 4.54
N ASP A 136 24.38 -5.05 3.34
CA ASP A 136 24.32 -6.33 2.62
C ASP A 136 22.90 -6.86 2.35
N ASN A 137 21.90 -5.98 2.42
CA ASN A 137 20.51 -6.25 2.09
C ASN A 137 20.04 -5.40 0.90
N ARG A 138 19.93 -6.00 -0.29
CA ARG A 138 19.36 -5.34 -1.47
C ARG A 138 17.89 -4.99 -1.31
N PHE A 139 17.17 -5.61 -0.39
CA PHE A 139 15.77 -5.30 -0.10
C PHE A 139 15.61 -4.29 1.03
N SER A 140 16.71 -3.71 1.55
CA SER A 140 16.66 -2.68 2.58
C SER A 140 15.64 -1.58 2.26
N HIS A 141 14.96 -1.08 3.29
CA HIS A 141 14.07 0.08 3.17
C HIS A 141 14.79 1.33 2.62
N ALA A 142 16.12 1.39 2.67
CA ALA A 142 16.95 2.46 2.14
C ALA A 142 17.39 2.23 0.68
N SER A 143 16.88 1.19 0.03
CA SER A 143 17.19 0.82 -1.36
C SER A 143 16.02 0.69 -2.35
N PRO A 144 14.71 0.86 -2.03
CA PRO A 144 13.62 0.53 -2.94
C PRO A 144 13.62 1.33 -4.25
N PHE A 145 14.18 2.55 -4.27
CA PHE A 145 14.24 3.37 -5.49
C PHE A 145 15.46 3.07 -6.37
N ALA A 146 16.42 2.30 -5.87
CA ALA A 146 17.52 1.75 -6.65
C ALA A 146 17.17 0.36 -7.24
N ARG A 147 15.97 -0.16 -6.96
CA ARG A 147 15.46 -1.44 -7.47
C ARG A 147 14.60 -1.25 -8.71
#